data_AF-A0A963QBQ5-F1
#
_entry.id   AF-A0A963QBQ5-F1
#
_cell.length_a   1.000
_cell.length_b   1.000
_cell.length_c   1.000
_cell.angle_alpha   90.00
_cell.angle_beta   90.00
_cell.angle_gamma   90.00
#
_symmetry.space_group_name_H-M   'P 1'
#
loop_
_entity.id
_entity.type
_entity.pdbx_description
1 polymer ?
#
loop_
_entity_poly.entity_id
_entity_poly.type
_entity_poly.pdbx_seq_one_letter_code
_entity_poly.pdbx_strand_id
1 'polypeptide(L)'
;LEQASDAEAFHRTLLAAFMRAAFSADKQMRMAIVGGGATGVELSAELLEAHDEVLQSIAPNQHFRLDIALVEAAPRILAGLPERISRQADAALRRRGVRVLTDTKVTEIHPAGLRTSAGELPADLVVWAAGIKAAPGNRDFGLEVNRSNQFVVNAKLQTSAPAVYAMGDCAACAWREGTLVPARAQAAHQQAEYLARSLVAQQAGKDYAPEFRYRDFGSLVSLGENRGVGNLMGALSGRNFFVDGLIAKWMYMSLHLMHHRAILGAGATAVLALARLLQRRVSGRVKLH
;
A
#
# COMPACT_ATOMS: atom_id res chain seq x y z
N LEU A 1 -8.10 -5.73 -1.77
CA LEU A 1 -7.08 -6.77 -1.59
C LEU A 1 -6.70 -6.77 -0.13
N GLU A 2 -7.43 -7.51 0.70
CA GLU A 2 -7.25 -7.49 2.17
C GLU A 2 -6.57 -8.77 2.67
N GLN A 3 -6.70 -9.89 1.94
CA GLN A 3 -6.10 -11.18 2.25
C GLN A 3 -5.29 -11.73 1.06
N ALA A 4 -4.42 -12.71 1.32
CA ALA A 4 -3.61 -13.36 0.26
C ALA A 4 -4.48 -14.04 -0.82
N SER A 5 -5.62 -14.61 -0.41
CA SER A 5 -6.62 -15.19 -1.32
C SER A 5 -7.24 -14.15 -2.26
N ASP A 6 -7.42 -12.90 -1.80
CA ASP A 6 -7.91 -11.81 -2.65
C ASP A 6 -6.90 -11.48 -3.75
N ALA A 7 -5.60 -11.51 -3.41
CA ALA A 7 -4.53 -11.25 -4.37
C ALA A 7 -4.48 -12.34 -5.46
N GLU A 8 -4.65 -13.60 -5.08
CA GLU A 8 -4.73 -14.71 -6.04
C GLU A 8 -6.00 -14.63 -6.91
N ALA A 9 -7.15 -14.31 -6.31
CA ALA A 9 -8.40 -14.11 -7.04
C ALA A 9 -8.30 -12.93 -8.03
N PHE A 10 -7.68 -11.82 -7.61
CA PHE A 10 -7.40 -10.69 -8.48
C PHE A 10 -6.44 -11.07 -9.60
N HIS A 11 -5.35 -11.78 -9.30
CA HIS A 11 -4.39 -12.24 -10.31
C HIS A 11 -5.06 -13.11 -11.37
N ARG A 12 -5.90 -14.07 -10.97
CA ARG A 12 -6.69 -14.90 -11.91
C ARG A 12 -7.64 -14.06 -12.75
N THR A 13 -8.31 -13.08 -12.14
CA THR A 13 -9.24 -12.17 -12.83
C THR A 13 -8.50 -11.30 -13.85
N LEU A 14 -7.32 -10.81 -13.48
CA LEU A 14 -6.43 -10.01 -14.32
C LEU A 14 -5.96 -10.81 -15.53
N LEU A 15 -5.40 -12.00 -15.32
CA LEU A 15 -4.95 -12.86 -16.41
C LEU A 15 -6.11 -13.23 -17.34
N ALA A 16 -7.28 -13.55 -16.79
CA ALA A 16 -8.46 -13.80 -17.61
C ALA A 16 -8.87 -12.56 -18.43
N ALA A 17 -8.75 -11.34 -17.87
CA ALA A 17 -9.02 -10.10 -18.59
C ALA A 17 -7.98 -9.84 -19.70
N PHE A 18 -6.69 -10.08 -19.44
CA PHE A 18 -5.63 -10.02 -20.44
C PHE A 18 -5.87 -10.99 -21.58
N MET A 19 -6.22 -12.24 -21.29
CA MET A 19 -6.54 -13.22 -22.33
C MET A 19 -7.79 -12.81 -23.12
N ARG A 20 -8.84 -12.30 -22.47
CA ARG A 20 -10.01 -11.78 -23.19
C ARG A 20 -9.63 -10.65 -24.13
N ALA A 21 -8.81 -9.71 -23.69
CA ALA A 21 -8.33 -8.61 -24.51
C ALA A 21 -7.44 -9.09 -25.66
N ALA A 22 -6.52 -10.02 -25.40
CA ALA A 22 -5.66 -10.63 -26.39
C ALA A 22 -6.45 -11.29 -27.52
N PHE A 23 -7.59 -11.92 -27.23
CA PHE A 23 -8.46 -12.58 -28.22
C PHE A 23 -9.64 -11.74 -28.72
N SER A 24 -9.85 -10.54 -28.17
CA SER A 24 -10.89 -9.60 -28.60
C SER A 24 -10.65 -9.07 -30.03
N ALA A 25 -11.67 -8.48 -30.64
CA ALA A 25 -11.57 -7.87 -31.97
C ALA A 25 -10.82 -6.53 -31.94
N ASP A 26 -11.02 -5.75 -30.87
CA ASP A 26 -10.45 -4.42 -30.65
C ASP A 26 -9.06 -4.45 -30.00
N LYS A 27 -8.62 -5.60 -29.48
CA LYS A 27 -7.29 -5.82 -28.88
C LYS A 27 -6.95 -4.73 -27.86
N GLN A 28 -7.90 -4.41 -26.99
CA GLN A 28 -7.78 -3.36 -26.00
C GLN A 28 -8.33 -3.82 -24.65
N MET A 29 -7.69 -3.36 -23.58
CA MET A 29 -8.21 -3.46 -22.23
C MET A 29 -8.07 -2.11 -21.52
N ARG A 30 -9.17 -1.63 -20.95
CA ARG A 30 -9.21 -0.42 -20.13
C ARG A 30 -9.30 -0.81 -18.66
N MET A 31 -8.40 -0.28 -17.86
CA MET A 31 -8.41 -0.48 -16.42
C MET A 31 -8.53 0.87 -15.70
N ALA A 32 -9.38 0.92 -14.68
CA ALA A 32 -9.42 2.05 -13.75
C ALA A 32 -8.99 1.61 -12.36
N ILE A 33 -8.03 2.33 -11.79
CA ILE A 33 -7.52 2.15 -10.42
C ILE A 33 -7.98 3.35 -9.61
N VAL A 34 -8.81 3.12 -8.61
CA VAL A 34 -9.35 4.19 -7.74
C VAL A 34 -8.51 4.28 -6.48
N GLY A 35 -7.88 5.44 -6.26
CA GLY A 35 -7.02 5.74 -5.12
C GLY A 35 -5.56 5.92 -5.52
N GLY A 36 -5.08 7.17 -5.52
CA GLY A 36 -3.70 7.56 -5.76
C GLY A 36 -2.78 7.44 -4.55
N GLY A 37 -3.11 6.57 -3.58
CA GLY A 37 -2.21 6.21 -2.47
C GLY A 37 -1.04 5.35 -2.95
N ALA A 38 -0.16 4.94 -2.02
CA ALA A 38 1.01 4.10 -2.34
C ALA A 38 0.59 2.83 -3.11
N THR A 39 -0.45 2.13 -2.64
CA THR A 39 -0.97 0.92 -3.28
C THR A 39 -1.43 1.14 -4.72
N GLY A 40 -2.22 2.18 -5.00
CA GLY A 40 -2.71 2.41 -6.36
C GLY A 40 -1.61 2.87 -7.32
N VAL A 41 -0.64 3.64 -6.82
CA VAL A 41 0.54 4.06 -7.59
C VAL A 41 1.44 2.87 -7.94
N GLU A 42 1.75 2.03 -6.95
CA GLU A 42 2.53 0.80 -7.16
C GLU A 42 1.83 -0.15 -8.13
N LEU A 43 0.55 -0.41 -7.89
CA LEU A 43 -0.24 -1.29 -8.75
C LEU A 43 -0.26 -0.80 -10.20
N SER A 44 -0.41 0.51 -10.42
CA SER A 44 -0.38 1.10 -11.77
C SER A 44 0.94 0.81 -12.50
N ALA A 45 2.07 0.87 -11.79
CA ALA A 45 3.39 0.62 -12.37
C ALA A 45 3.63 -0.87 -12.63
N GLU A 46 3.31 -1.72 -11.66
CA GLU A 46 3.49 -3.18 -11.74
C GLU A 46 2.61 -3.81 -12.84
N LEU A 47 1.40 -3.27 -13.07
CA LEU A 47 0.51 -3.77 -14.11
C LEU A 47 1.02 -3.53 -15.53
N LEU A 48 1.76 -2.44 -15.76
CA LEU A 48 2.42 -2.20 -17.04
C LEU A 48 3.55 -3.21 -17.27
N GLU A 49 4.33 -3.50 -16.22
CA GLU A 49 5.41 -4.49 -16.30
C GLU A 49 4.84 -5.91 -16.52
N ALA A 50 3.78 -6.28 -15.81
CA ALA A 50 3.08 -7.54 -16.01
C ALA A 50 2.45 -7.65 -17.42
N HIS A 51 1.95 -6.55 -17.98
CA HIS A 51 1.44 -6.51 -19.34
C HIS A 51 2.54 -6.77 -20.36
N ASP A 52 3.69 -6.11 -20.24
CA ASP A 52 4.85 -6.32 -21.12
C ASP A 52 5.34 -7.77 -21.09
N GLU A 53 5.39 -8.40 -19.91
CA GLU A 53 5.76 -9.82 -19.76
C GLU A 53 4.77 -10.77 -20.44
N VAL A 54 3.47 -10.48 -20.33
CA VAL A 54 2.42 -11.26 -20.99
C VAL A 54 2.50 -11.13 -22.51
N LEU A 55 2.76 -9.92 -23.03
CA LEU A 55 2.94 -9.71 -24.47
C LEU A 55 4.13 -10.53 -25.02
N GLN A 56 5.23 -10.64 -24.27
CA GLN A 56 6.39 -11.46 -24.68
C GLN A 56 6.08 -12.96 -24.70
N SER A 57 5.02 -13.39 -24.01
CA SER A 57 4.64 -14.79 -23.86
C SER A 57 3.56 -15.24 -24.86
N ILE A 58 3.01 -14.32 -25.65
CA ILE A 58 1.94 -14.59 -26.63
C ILE A 58 2.37 -14.24 -28.06
N ALA A 59 1.62 -14.71 -29.05
CA ALA A 59 1.94 -14.43 -30.45
C ALA A 59 1.71 -12.94 -30.80
N PRO A 60 2.49 -12.34 -31.73
CA PRO A 60 2.35 -10.93 -32.11
C PRO A 60 0.95 -10.50 -32.57
N ASN A 61 0.19 -11.41 -33.20
CA ASN A 61 -1.20 -11.17 -33.62
C ASN A 61 -2.22 -11.18 -32.46
N GLN A 62 -1.79 -11.56 -31.26
CA GLN A 62 -2.57 -11.55 -30.02
C GLN A 62 -2.18 -10.36 -29.13
N HIS A 63 -1.25 -9.51 -29.55
CA HIS A 63 -0.89 -8.32 -28.78
C HIS A 63 -2.10 -7.40 -28.61
N PHE A 64 -2.25 -6.84 -27.42
CA PHE A 64 -3.33 -5.92 -27.06
C PHE A 64 -2.78 -4.71 -26.31
N ARG A 65 -3.51 -3.59 -26.40
CA ARG A 65 -3.20 -2.35 -25.70
C ARG A 65 -3.82 -2.36 -24.30
N LEU A 66 -3.04 -2.01 -23.28
CA LEU A 66 -3.53 -1.79 -21.92
C LEU A 66 -3.59 -0.28 -21.63
N ASP A 67 -4.79 0.24 -21.39
CA ASP A 67 -5.03 1.64 -21.03
C ASP A 67 -5.37 1.73 -19.54
N ILE A 68 -4.46 2.27 -18.72
CA ILE A 68 -4.65 2.42 -17.27
C ILE A 68 -5.03 3.87 -16.93
N ALA A 69 -6.12 4.05 -16.18
CA ALA A 69 -6.49 5.31 -15.54
C ALA A 69 -6.34 5.21 -14.02
N LEU A 70 -5.53 6.08 -13.42
CA LEU A 70 -5.40 6.22 -11.96
C LEU A 70 -6.22 7.42 -11.49
N VAL A 71 -7.27 7.16 -10.71
CA VAL A 71 -8.24 8.17 -10.27
C VAL A 71 -8.03 8.51 -8.79
N GLU A 72 -7.81 9.78 -8.47
CA GLU A 72 -7.60 10.29 -7.12
C GLU A 72 -8.49 11.50 -6.84
N ALA A 73 -9.18 11.50 -5.70
CA ALA A 73 -10.07 12.57 -5.30
C ALA A 73 -9.32 13.82 -4.81
N ALA A 74 -8.14 13.64 -4.23
CA ALA A 74 -7.27 14.72 -3.79
C ALA A 74 -6.58 15.42 -4.98
N PRO A 75 -6.03 16.64 -4.77
CA PRO A 75 -5.32 17.37 -5.82
C PRO A 75 -4.02 16.72 -6.31
N ARG A 76 -3.53 15.70 -5.60
CA ARG A 76 -2.29 14.99 -5.94
C ARG A 76 -2.32 13.55 -5.46
N ILE A 77 -1.68 12.67 -6.23
CA ILE A 77 -1.34 11.33 -5.76
C ILE A 77 -0.31 11.40 -4.61
N LEU A 78 -0.26 10.34 -3.81
CA LEU A 78 0.62 10.23 -2.66
C LEU A 78 0.49 11.44 -1.72
N ALA A 79 -0.73 11.91 -1.47
CA ALA A 79 -0.99 13.18 -0.77
C ALA A 79 -0.35 13.28 0.62
N GLY A 80 -0.14 12.14 1.29
CA GLY A 80 0.56 12.03 2.57
C GLY A 80 2.10 12.14 2.48
N LEU A 81 2.65 12.35 1.28
CA LEU A 81 4.08 12.51 1.03
C LEU A 81 4.41 13.96 0.61
N PRO A 82 5.68 14.40 0.69
CA PRO A 82 6.09 15.71 0.22
C PRO A 82 5.74 15.94 -1.25
N GLU A 83 5.27 17.13 -1.59
CA GLU A 83 4.73 17.46 -2.90
C GLU A 83 5.69 17.21 -4.07
N ARG A 84 6.99 17.45 -3.87
CA ARG A 84 8.04 17.16 -4.87
C ARG A 84 7.97 15.70 -5.34
N ILE A 85 7.62 14.78 -4.45
CA ILE A 85 7.64 13.35 -4.72
C ILE A 85 6.34 12.91 -5.37
N SER A 86 5.21 13.46 -4.93
CA SER A 86 3.94 13.34 -5.67
C SER A 86 4.10 13.77 -7.14
N ARG A 87 4.74 14.92 -7.39
CA ARG A 87 5.00 15.42 -8.75
C ARG A 87 5.90 14.49 -9.57
N GLN A 88 6.94 13.94 -8.96
CA GLN A 88 7.84 13.01 -9.65
C GLN A 88 7.17 11.67 -9.98
N ALA A 89 6.38 11.14 -9.06
CA ALA A 89 5.61 9.92 -9.29
C ALA A 89 4.56 10.12 -10.39
N ASP A 90 3.83 11.24 -10.38
CA ASP A 90 2.85 11.58 -11.41
C ASP A 90 3.51 11.67 -12.79
N ALA A 91 4.63 12.40 -12.90
CA ALA A 91 5.39 12.49 -14.14
C ALA A 91 5.98 11.14 -14.60
N ALA A 92 6.35 10.25 -13.67
CA ALA A 92 6.82 8.91 -14.00
C ALA A 92 5.70 8.03 -14.57
N LEU A 93 4.54 8.00 -13.91
CA LEU A 93 3.37 7.25 -14.36
C LEU A 93 2.85 7.74 -15.71
N ARG A 94 2.72 9.06 -15.89
CA ARG A 94 2.29 9.66 -17.17
C ARG A 94 3.24 9.33 -18.32
N ARG A 95 4.55 9.36 -18.09
CA ARG A 95 5.55 8.97 -19.11
C ARG A 95 5.44 7.51 -19.53
N ARG A 96 4.95 6.64 -18.64
CA ARG A 96 4.68 5.22 -18.95
C ARG A 96 3.26 5.01 -19.52
N GLY A 97 2.52 6.07 -19.84
CA GLY A 97 1.20 5.97 -20.49
C GLY A 97 0.02 5.86 -19.53
N VAL A 98 0.24 5.93 -18.21
CA VAL A 98 -0.87 5.95 -17.24
C VAL A 98 -1.60 7.30 -17.29
N ARG A 99 -2.92 7.27 -17.46
CA ARG A 99 -3.78 8.45 -17.36
C ARG A 99 -4.07 8.76 -15.89
N VAL A 100 -3.29 9.68 -15.30
CA VAL A 100 -3.51 10.12 -13.92
C VAL A 100 -4.56 11.24 -13.87
N LEU A 101 -5.63 11.02 -13.11
CA LEU A 101 -6.79 11.89 -12.91
C LEU A 101 -6.89 12.28 -11.44
N THR A 102 -6.31 13.42 -11.06
CA THR A 102 -6.46 14.04 -9.73
C THR A 102 -7.70 14.94 -9.68
N ASP A 103 -8.07 15.42 -8.50
CA ASP A 103 -9.29 16.22 -8.29
C ASP A 103 -10.56 15.55 -8.87
N THR A 104 -10.53 14.22 -8.95
CA THR A 104 -11.53 13.42 -9.65
C THR A 104 -12.12 12.42 -8.67
N LYS A 105 -13.34 12.69 -8.20
CA LYS A 105 -14.04 11.83 -7.26
C LYS A 105 -14.89 10.82 -8.02
N VAL A 106 -14.74 9.53 -7.70
CA VAL A 106 -15.65 8.48 -8.17
C VAL A 106 -16.97 8.58 -7.40
N THR A 107 -18.08 8.61 -8.11
CA THR A 107 -19.43 8.69 -7.54
C THR A 107 -20.22 7.40 -7.69
N GLU A 108 -19.93 6.61 -8.72
CA GLU A 108 -20.65 5.37 -9.04
C GLU A 108 -19.73 4.38 -9.77
N ILE A 109 -19.93 3.08 -9.52
CA ILE A 109 -19.32 1.98 -10.27
C ILE A 109 -20.45 1.18 -10.90
N HIS A 110 -20.35 0.90 -12.19
CA HIS A 110 -21.35 0.16 -12.95
C HIS A 110 -20.67 -0.79 -13.95
N PRO A 111 -21.40 -1.72 -14.60
CA PRO A 111 -20.78 -2.77 -15.42
C PRO A 111 -19.92 -2.28 -16.60
N ALA A 112 -20.12 -1.04 -17.07
CA ALA A 112 -19.38 -0.45 -18.18
C ALA A 112 -18.18 0.42 -17.74
N GLY A 113 -17.99 0.64 -16.43
CA GLY A 113 -16.91 1.47 -15.90
C GLY A 113 -17.31 2.25 -14.65
N LEU A 114 -16.92 3.53 -14.63
CA LEU A 114 -17.06 4.43 -13.50
C LEU A 114 -17.71 5.74 -13.91
N ARG A 115 -18.51 6.31 -13.00
CA ARG A 115 -18.88 7.72 -13.05
C ARG A 115 -18.00 8.52 -12.09
N THR A 116 -17.48 9.64 -12.58
CA THR A 116 -16.64 10.55 -11.81
C THR A 116 -17.22 11.96 -11.80
N SER A 117 -16.68 12.82 -10.93
CA SER A 117 -16.97 14.26 -10.94
C SER A 117 -16.61 14.96 -12.27
N ALA A 118 -15.75 14.35 -13.09
CA ALA A 118 -15.34 14.85 -14.40
C ALA A 118 -16.09 14.19 -15.57
N GLY A 119 -17.06 13.31 -15.29
CA GLY A 119 -17.84 12.57 -16.30
C GLY A 119 -17.59 11.07 -16.28
N GLU A 120 -18.04 10.40 -17.34
CA GLU A 120 -17.98 8.95 -17.48
C GLU A 120 -16.56 8.47 -17.85
N LEU A 121 -16.11 7.40 -17.20
CA LEU A 121 -14.83 6.76 -17.45
C LEU A 121 -15.04 5.26 -17.72
N PRO A 122 -15.04 4.83 -19.01
CA PRO A 122 -15.17 3.43 -19.37
C PRO A 122 -14.00 2.60 -18.85
N ALA A 123 -14.29 1.45 -18.27
CA ALA A 123 -13.28 0.51 -17.79
C ALA A 123 -13.81 -0.93 -17.84
N ASP A 124 -12.99 -1.84 -18.31
CA ASP A 124 -13.30 -3.28 -18.38
C ASP A 124 -12.94 -3.99 -17.06
N LEU A 125 -12.02 -3.40 -16.29
CA LEU A 125 -11.69 -3.81 -14.93
C LEU A 125 -11.49 -2.59 -14.03
N VAL A 126 -12.14 -2.61 -12.87
CA VAL A 126 -12.02 -1.58 -11.84
C VAL A 126 -11.33 -2.17 -10.62
N VAL A 127 -10.29 -1.49 -10.13
CA VAL A 127 -9.61 -1.85 -8.87
C VAL A 127 -9.77 -0.73 -7.87
N TRP A 128 -10.35 -1.03 -6.71
CA TRP A 128 -10.52 -0.08 -5.62
C TRP A 128 -9.37 -0.19 -4.61
N ALA A 129 -8.51 0.82 -4.58
CA ALA A 129 -7.36 0.96 -3.68
C ALA A 129 -7.46 2.20 -2.77
N ALA A 130 -8.63 2.84 -2.72
CA ALA A 130 -8.87 4.07 -1.96
C ALA A 130 -9.55 3.80 -0.61
N GLY A 131 -9.04 4.44 0.44
CA GLY A 131 -9.73 4.52 1.74
C GLY A 131 -9.76 3.19 2.51
N ILE A 132 -9.10 3.16 3.66
CA ILE A 132 -9.18 2.05 4.60
C ILE A 132 -10.27 2.39 5.63
N LYS A 133 -11.22 1.49 5.84
CA LYS A 133 -12.16 1.54 6.96
C LYS A 133 -11.92 0.31 7.82
N ALA A 134 -12.03 0.48 9.13
CA ALA A 134 -12.03 -0.65 10.04
C ALA A 134 -13.33 -1.45 9.90
N ALA A 135 -13.32 -2.67 10.44
CA ALA A 135 -14.41 -3.63 10.31
C ALA A 135 -15.76 -3.00 10.67
N PRO A 136 -16.83 -3.17 9.86
CA PRO A 136 -18.15 -2.60 10.15
C PRO A 136 -18.69 -2.97 11.53
N GLY A 137 -18.45 -4.22 11.96
CA GLY A 137 -18.88 -4.73 13.26
C GLY A 137 -18.18 -4.10 14.47
N ASN A 138 -17.15 -3.26 14.28
CA ASN A 138 -16.51 -2.57 15.40
C ASN A 138 -17.50 -1.69 16.20
N ARG A 139 -18.54 -1.17 15.54
CA ARG A 139 -19.62 -0.40 16.18
C ARG A 139 -20.44 -1.22 17.17
N ASP A 140 -20.49 -2.53 16.99
CA ASP A 140 -21.38 -3.42 17.74
C ASP A 140 -20.80 -3.82 19.11
N PHE A 141 -19.52 -3.52 19.36
CA PHE A 141 -18.86 -3.81 20.64
C PHE A 141 -19.20 -2.81 21.77
N GLY A 142 -20.01 -1.78 21.50
CA GLY A 142 -20.35 -0.75 22.50
C GLY A 142 -19.17 0.15 22.90
N LEU A 143 -18.09 0.12 22.12
CA LEU A 143 -16.91 0.97 22.31
C LEU A 143 -17.04 2.23 21.46
N GLU A 144 -16.40 3.32 21.89
CA GLU A 144 -16.33 4.54 21.10
C GLU A 144 -15.56 4.28 19.79
N VAL A 145 -16.18 4.60 18.65
CA VAL A 145 -15.57 4.48 17.33
C VAL A 145 -15.73 5.76 16.51
N ASN A 146 -14.77 6.02 15.63
CA ASN A 146 -14.85 7.14 14.69
C ASN A 146 -15.70 6.80 13.45
N ARG A 147 -15.88 7.77 12.55
CA ARG A 147 -16.61 7.61 11.26
C ARG A 147 -16.06 6.50 10.34
N SER A 148 -14.81 6.10 10.53
CA SER A 148 -14.13 5.03 9.80
C SER A 148 -14.18 3.69 10.56
N ASN A 149 -15.01 3.57 11.60
CA ASN A 149 -15.19 2.38 12.46
C ASN A 149 -13.97 2.01 13.30
N GLN A 150 -13.01 2.91 13.46
CA GLN A 150 -11.82 2.66 14.27
C GLN A 150 -12.14 2.96 15.73
N PHE A 151 -11.71 2.09 16.64
CA PHE A 151 -11.83 2.30 18.08
C PHE A 151 -11.04 3.54 18.49
N VAL A 152 -11.70 4.50 19.13
CA VAL A 152 -11.03 5.69 19.68
C VAL A 152 -10.18 5.24 20.86
N VAL A 153 -8.91 5.60 20.83
CA VAL A 153 -7.95 5.24 21.88
C VAL A 153 -7.23 6.45 22.45
N ASN A 154 -6.90 6.38 23.74
CA ASN A 154 -6.09 7.39 24.41
C ASN A 154 -4.59 7.26 24.07
N ALA A 155 -3.75 8.10 24.70
CA ALA A 155 -2.30 8.07 24.51
C ALA A 155 -1.61 6.80 25.03
N LYS A 156 -2.32 5.91 25.74
CA LYS A 156 -1.86 4.58 26.14
C LYS A 156 -2.47 3.45 25.28
N LEU A 157 -3.09 3.80 24.14
CA LEU A 157 -3.77 2.87 23.22
C LEU A 157 -4.94 2.11 23.84
N GLN A 158 -5.50 2.62 24.93
CA GLN A 158 -6.65 2.06 25.60
C GLN A 158 -7.94 2.64 25.01
N THR A 159 -8.94 1.78 24.82
CA THR A 159 -10.29 2.15 24.35
C THR A 159 -11.13 2.82 25.44
N SER A 160 -12.40 3.13 25.14
CA SER A 160 -13.37 3.63 26.13
C SER A 160 -13.68 2.63 27.27
N ALA A 161 -13.32 1.36 27.11
CA ALA A 161 -13.46 0.35 28.16
C ALA A 161 -12.15 0.11 28.93
N PRO A 162 -12.23 -0.14 30.26
CA PRO A 162 -11.06 -0.49 31.05
C PRO A 162 -10.45 -1.81 30.58
N ALA A 163 -9.11 -1.89 30.59
CA ALA A 163 -8.34 -3.08 30.20
C ALA A 163 -8.54 -3.59 28.76
N VAL A 164 -9.20 -2.81 27.90
CA VAL A 164 -9.36 -3.11 26.47
C VAL A 164 -8.52 -2.14 25.65
N TYR A 165 -7.66 -2.67 24.79
CA TYR A 165 -6.70 -1.93 23.98
C TYR A 165 -6.93 -2.18 22.49
N ALA A 166 -6.61 -1.20 21.65
CA ALA A 166 -6.66 -1.34 20.20
C ALA A 166 -5.40 -0.75 19.55
N MET A 167 -4.93 -1.36 18.46
CA MET A 167 -3.75 -0.93 17.71
C MET A 167 -3.88 -1.24 16.22
N GLY A 168 -3.02 -0.64 15.40
CA GLY A 168 -3.04 -0.76 13.96
C GLY A 168 -4.25 -0.07 13.34
N ASP A 169 -4.68 -0.57 12.19
CA ASP A 169 -5.68 0.10 11.36
C ASP A 169 -7.09 0.13 12.00
N CYS A 170 -7.34 -0.70 13.03
CA CYS A 170 -8.59 -0.66 13.79
C CYS A 170 -8.62 0.42 14.87
N ALA A 171 -7.52 1.14 15.13
CA ALA A 171 -7.42 2.13 16.19
C ALA A 171 -7.30 3.56 15.66
N ALA A 172 -8.12 4.46 16.19
CA ALA A 172 -8.03 5.90 15.99
C ALA A 172 -7.15 6.49 17.10
N CYS A 173 -5.84 6.44 16.89
CA CYS A 173 -4.84 7.02 17.79
C CYS A 173 -4.49 8.44 17.36
N ALA A 174 -4.55 9.40 18.29
CA ALA A 174 -4.16 10.79 18.03
C ALA A 174 -2.65 10.92 17.78
N TRP A 175 -2.23 11.82 16.88
CA TRP A 175 -0.81 12.07 16.58
C TRP A 175 -0.39 13.53 16.77
N ARG A 176 -0.89 14.42 15.92
CA ARG A 176 -0.69 15.88 16.00
C ARG A 176 -2.06 16.55 16.05
N GLU A 177 -2.12 17.83 16.38
CA GLU A 177 -3.40 18.58 16.49
C GLU A 177 -4.36 18.27 15.32
N GLY A 178 -5.51 17.68 15.65
CA GLY A 178 -6.56 17.33 14.70
C GLY A 178 -6.26 16.15 13.76
N THR A 179 -5.17 15.40 13.96
CA THR A 179 -4.75 14.29 13.08
C THR A 179 -4.59 12.96 13.83
N LEU A 180 -4.84 11.88 13.09
CA LEU A 180 -4.64 10.52 13.55
C LEU A 180 -3.31 9.96 13.04
N VAL A 181 -2.78 8.99 13.78
CA VAL A 181 -1.69 8.13 13.31
C VAL A 181 -2.13 7.44 12.01
N PRO A 182 -1.31 7.46 10.94
CA PRO A 182 -1.71 6.91 9.65
C PRO A 182 -1.80 5.38 9.69
N ALA A 183 -2.77 4.83 8.96
CA ALA A 183 -2.93 3.38 8.74
C ALA A 183 -1.73 2.83 7.94
N ARG A 184 -0.69 2.41 8.65
CA ARG A 184 0.59 1.96 8.10
C ARG A 184 1.14 0.82 8.95
N ALA A 185 1.80 -0.14 8.31
CA ALA A 185 2.48 -1.24 9.01
C ALA A 185 3.49 -0.74 10.06
N GLN A 186 4.23 0.35 9.79
CA GLN A 186 5.16 0.92 10.79
C GLN A 186 4.45 1.46 12.04
N ALA A 187 3.23 2.00 11.89
CA ALA A 187 2.45 2.51 13.00
C ALA A 187 1.95 1.35 13.85
N ALA A 188 1.36 0.33 13.22
CA ALA A 188 0.94 -0.90 13.89
C ALA A 188 2.10 -1.57 14.65
N HIS A 189 3.30 -1.62 14.04
CA HIS A 189 4.48 -2.18 14.69
C HIS A 189 4.92 -1.38 15.94
N GLN A 190 4.98 -0.05 15.84
CA GLN A 190 5.33 0.79 16.99
C GLN A 190 4.29 0.69 18.12
N GLN A 191 3.00 0.64 17.75
CA GLN A 191 1.91 0.47 18.71
C GLN A 191 1.98 -0.90 19.41
N ALA A 192 2.31 -1.96 18.67
CA ALA A 192 2.50 -3.30 19.20
C ALA A 192 3.69 -3.36 20.17
N GLU A 193 4.82 -2.76 19.82
CA GLU A 193 6.00 -2.70 20.70
C GLU A 193 5.69 -1.93 22.00
N TYR A 194 4.95 -0.83 21.90
CA TYR A 194 4.48 -0.08 23.05
C TYR A 194 3.56 -0.91 23.95
N LEU A 195 2.51 -1.53 23.39
CA LEU A 195 1.56 -2.34 24.15
C LEU A 195 2.25 -3.54 24.79
N ALA A 196 3.18 -4.21 24.10
CA ALA A 196 3.92 -5.33 24.66
C ALA A 196 4.68 -4.92 25.94
N ARG A 197 5.37 -3.78 25.92
CA ARG A 197 6.08 -3.26 27.10
C ARG A 197 5.11 -2.86 28.23
N SER A 198 4.00 -2.21 27.88
CA SER A 198 2.99 -1.76 28.83
C SER A 198 2.30 -2.93 29.53
N LEU A 199 1.83 -3.93 28.77
CA LEU A 199 1.12 -5.10 29.30
C LEU A 199 2.05 -5.98 30.16
N VAL A 200 3.32 -6.16 29.78
CA VAL A 200 4.29 -6.90 30.59
C VAL A 200 4.56 -6.20 31.92
N ALA A 201 4.66 -4.87 31.93
CA ALA A 201 4.81 -4.11 33.18
C ALA A 201 3.57 -4.27 34.07
N GLN A 202 2.37 -4.13 33.51
CA GLN A 202 1.11 -4.31 34.23
C GLN A 202 0.97 -5.71 34.84
N GLN A 203 1.34 -6.76 34.09
CA GLN A 203 1.35 -8.15 34.58
C GLN A 203 2.30 -8.34 35.77
N ALA A 204 3.41 -7.60 35.80
CA ALA A 204 4.36 -7.59 36.92
C ALA A 204 3.92 -6.67 38.09
N GLY A 205 2.70 -6.12 38.06
CA GLY A 205 2.18 -5.19 39.06
C GLY A 205 2.85 -3.81 39.01
N LYS A 206 3.52 -3.47 37.91
CA LYS A 206 4.20 -2.17 37.71
C LYS A 206 3.38 -1.29 36.78
N ASP A 207 3.31 0.00 37.09
CA ASP A 207 2.72 0.97 36.15
C ASP A 207 3.72 1.27 35.01
N TYR A 208 3.20 1.37 33.79
CA TYR A 208 3.95 1.82 32.63
C TYR A 208 3.62 3.29 32.37
N ALA A 209 4.49 4.16 32.90
CA ALA A 209 4.34 5.60 32.81
C ALA A 209 4.38 6.18 31.37
N PRO A 210 5.22 5.68 30.44
CA PRO A 210 5.32 6.29 29.11
C PRO A 210 4.02 6.23 28.31
N GLU A 211 3.72 7.31 27.59
CA GLU A 211 2.67 7.36 26.58
C GLU A 211 3.20 6.93 25.21
N PHE A 212 2.30 6.42 24.37
CA PHE A 212 2.61 6.11 22.98
C PHE A 212 2.83 7.40 22.19
N ARG A 213 3.97 7.47 21.49
CA ARG A 213 4.29 8.58 20.58
C ARG A 213 4.75 8.02 19.24
N TYR A 214 3.93 8.21 18.22
CA TYR A 214 4.25 7.75 16.88
C TYR A 214 5.42 8.56 16.28
N ARG A 215 6.45 7.83 15.84
CA ARG A 215 7.59 8.37 15.09
C ARG A 215 7.47 7.95 13.63
N ASP A 216 7.24 8.91 12.74
CA ASP A 216 7.21 8.63 11.31
C ASP A 216 8.64 8.40 10.78
N PHE A 217 8.93 7.18 10.32
CA PHE A 217 10.21 6.85 9.70
C PHE A 217 10.25 7.13 8.20
N GLY A 218 9.19 7.73 7.64
CA GLY A 218 9.05 7.96 6.21
C GLY A 218 8.22 6.88 5.52
N SER A 219 8.22 6.87 4.20
CA SER A 219 7.49 5.88 3.40
C SER A 219 8.26 5.54 2.14
N LEU A 220 8.20 4.29 1.72
CA LEU A 220 8.76 3.84 0.45
C LEU A 220 7.60 3.57 -0.49
N VAL A 221 7.72 4.02 -1.74
CA VAL A 221 6.78 3.71 -2.81
C VAL A 221 7.60 3.22 -4.00
N SER A 222 7.29 2.02 -4.49
CA SER A 222 7.89 1.47 -5.71
C SER A 222 7.24 2.09 -6.96
N LEU A 223 8.03 2.38 -8.00
CA LEU A 223 7.52 2.74 -9.33
C LEU A 223 8.01 1.76 -10.41
N GLY A 224 8.22 0.50 -10.03
CA GLY A 224 8.64 -0.59 -10.93
C GLY A 224 10.16 -0.68 -11.17
N GLU A 225 10.62 -1.78 -11.78
CA GLU A 225 12.05 -2.16 -11.81
C GLU A 225 12.93 -1.28 -12.73
N ASN A 226 12.36 -0.54 -13.69
CA ASN A 226 13.13 0.21 -14.70
C ASN A 226 13.22 1.74 -14.45
N ARG A 227 13.88 2.14 -13.35
CA ARG A 227 14.31 3.53 -13.02
C ARG A 227 13.36 4.42 -12.19
N GLY A 228 12.90 3.96 -11.04
CA GLY A 228 12.34 4.89 -10.06
C GLY A 228 11.93 4.27 -8.74
N VAL A 229 12.86 4.09 -7.81
CA VAL A 229 12.47 3.91 -6.39
C VAL A 229 12.87 5.20 -5.66
N GLY A 230 11.90 6.04 -5.31
CA GLY A 230 12.12 7.27 -4.58
C GLY A 230 12.05 7.01 -3.07
N ASN A 231 13.16 7.19 -2.34
CA ASN A 231 13.17 7.19 -0.88
C ASN A 231 12.78 8.58 -0.32
N LEU A 232 12.03 8.58 0.79
CA LEU A 232 11.48 9.74 1.48
C LEU A 232 11.91 9.74 2.95
N MET A 233 13.07 10.33 3.26
CA MET A 233 13.45 10.60 4.65
C MET A 233 12.96 11.99 5.09
N GLY A 234 12.29 12.03 6.24
CA GLY A 234 12.00 13.25 7.00
C GLY A 234 12.46 13.12 8.45
N ALA A 235 13.00 14.22 8.98
CA ALA A 235 13.46 14.45 10.35
C ALA A 235 14.79 13.79 10.77
N LEU A 236 15.89 14.20 10.14
CA LEU A 236 17.13 14.66 10.78
C LEU A 236 18.07 15.23 9.68
N SER A 237 18.32 16.55 9.72
CA SER A 237 19.40 17.25 9.04
C SER A 237 19.44 17.28 7.49
N GLY A 238 18.89 18.36 6.91
CA GLY A 238 19.59 19.21 5.92
C GLY A 238 20.05 18.70 4.55
N ARG A 239 19.99 17.41 4.19
CA ARG A 239 20.39 16.94 2.84
C ARG A 239 19.42 15.91 2.30
N ASN A 240 18.61 16.34 1.32
CA ASN A 240 17.74 15.51 0.49
C ASN A 240 18.58 14.45 -0.25
N PHE A 241 18.80 13.29 0.36
CA PHE A 241 19.41 12.16 -0.32
C PHE A 241 18.36 11.45 -1.16
N PHE A 242 18.39 11.69 -2.47
CA PHE A 242 17.85 10.78 -3.46
C PHE A 242 18.76 9.56 -3.45
N VAL A 243 18.17 8.39 -3.32
CA VAL A 243 18.91 7.15 -3.09
C VAL A 243 18.60 6.23 -4.26
N ASP A 244 19.58 6.03 -5.15
CA ASP A 244 19.48 5.12 -6.28
C ASP A 244 18.98 3.73 -5.86
N GLY A 245 18.23 3.08 -6.77
CA GLY A 245 17.38 1.92 -6.51
C GLY A 245 18.01 0.73 -5.77
N LEU A 246 19.34 0.65 -5.68
CA LEU A 246 20.03 -0.36 -4.87
C LEU A 246 19.78 -0.18 -3.37
N ILE A 247 19.93 1.03 -2.83
CA ILE A 247 19.84 1.27 -1.38
C ILE A 247 18.36 1.30 -0.94
N ALA A 248 17.43 1.75 -1.80
CA ALA A 248 16.00 1.63 -1.51
C ALA A 248 15.54 0.16 -1.46
N LYS A 249 16.10 -0.70 -2.31
CA LYS A 249 15.91 -2.16 -2.27
C LYS A 249 16.48 -2.79 -1.00
N TRP A 250 17.63 -2.32 -0.52
CA TRP A 250 18.20 -2.71 0.78
C TRP A 250 17.32 -2.27 1.96
N MET A 251 16.72 -1.07 1.90
CA MET A 251 15.80 -0.60 2.94
C MET A 251 14.47 -1.35 2.94
N TYR A 252 13.88 -1.63 1.77
CA TYR A 252 12.69 -2.46 1.66
C TYR A 252 12.96 -3.86 2.21
N MET A 253 14.10 -4.46 1.82
CA MET A 253 14.56 -5.70 2.42
C MET A 253 14.76 -5.57 3.93
N SER A 254 15.32 -4.47 4.43
CA SER A 254 15.54 -4.25 5.87
C SER A 254 14.23 -4.17 6.65
N LEU A 255 13.21 -3.46 6.14
CA LEU A 255 11.88 -3.41 6.74
C LEU A 255 11.22 -4.79 6.76
N HIS A 256 11.33 -5.53 5.66
CA HIS A 256 10.86 -6.91 5.54
C HIS A 256 11.60 -7.86 6.51
N LEU A 257 12.91 -7.67 6.66
CA LEU A 257 13.75 -8.44 7.58
C LEU A 257 13.49 -8.08 9.04
N MET A 258 13.20 -6.82 9.37
CA MET A 258 12.78 -6.42 10.71
C MET A 258 11.43 -7.04 11.08
N HIS A 259 10.48 -7.07 10.14
CA HIS A 259 9.21 -7.76 10.31
C HIS A 259 9.41 -9.27 10.55
N HIS A 260 10.20 -9.94 9.70
CA HIS A 260 10.56 -11.34 9.92
C HIS A 260 11.28 -11.56 11.25
N ARG A 261 12.18 -10.66 11.66
CA ARG A 261 12.89 -10.76 12.94
C ARG A 261 11.94 -10.63 14.12
N ALA A 262 10.92 -9.79 14.03
CA ALA A 262 9.91 -9.63 15.07
C ALA A 262 9.04 -10.90 15.23
N ILE A 263 8.76 -11.61 14.14
CA ILE A 263 7.90 -12.82 14.14
C ILE A 263 8.69 -14.11 14.39
N LEU A 264 9.81 -14.28 13.70
CA LEU A 264 10.57 -15.54 13.61
C LEU A 264 11.87 -15.52 14.44
N GLY A 265 12.23 -14.37 15.03
CA GLY A 265 13.50 -14.18 15.71
C GLY A 265 14.69 -13.97 14.76
N ALA A 266 15.85 -13.61 15.33
CA ALA A 266 17.02 -13.21 14.56
C ALA A 266 17.65 -14.35 13.74
N GLY A 267 17.70 -15.57 14.29
CA GLY A 267 18.31 -16.73 13.63
C GLY A 267 17.58 -17.18 12.38
N ALA A 268 16.26 -17.41 12.49
CA ALA A 268 15.44 -17.83 11.35
C ALA A 268 15.38 -16.76 10.24
N THR A 269 15.36 -15.48 10.62
CA THR A 269 15.43 -14.36 9.68
C THR A 269 16.74 -14.34 8.90
N ALA A 270 17.87 -14.62 9.56
CA ALA A 270 19.18 -14.69 8.90
C ALA A 270 19.25 -15.85 7.89
N VAL A 271 18.70 -17.02 8.25
CA VAL A 271 18.61 -18.18 7.34
C VAL A 271 17.72 -17.88 6.14
N LEU A 272 16.55 -17.26 6.34
CA LEU A 272 15.64 -16.84 5.26
C LEU A 272 16.28 -15.78 4.34
N ALA A 273 17.03 -14.84 4.92
CA ALA A 273 17.76 -13.84 4.15
C ALA A 273 18.83 -14.49 3.26
N LEU A 274 19.59 -15.44 3.82
CA LEU A 274 20.63 -16.19 3.10
C LEU A 274 20.02 -17.08 2.01
N ALA A 275 18.93 -17.78 2.31
CA ALA A 275 18.20 -18.60 1.35
C ALA A 275 17.72 -17.76 0.15
N ARG A 276 17.10 -16.59 0.39
CA ARG A 276 16.68 -15.66 -0.68
C ARG A 276 17.85 -15.10 -1.50
N LEU A 277 18.99 -14.85 -0.88
CA LEU A 277 20.21 -14.40 -1.57
C LEU A 277 20.75 -15.48 -2.51
N LEU A 278 20.73 -16.75 -2.06
CA LEU A 278 21.15 -17.89 -2.86
C LEU A 278 20.14 -18.20 -3.98
N GLN A 279 18.84 -18.16 -3.69
CA GLN A 279 17.78 -18.39 -4.67
C GLN A 279 17.82 -17.36 -5.81
N ARG A 280 18.10 -16.08 -5.51
CA ARG A 280 18.28 -15.03 -6.52
C ARG A 280 19.47 -15.27 -7.46
N ARG A 281 20.47 -16.07 -7.08
CA ARG A 281 21.60 -16.43 -7.96
C ARG A 281 21.31 -17.65 -8.83
N VAL A 282 20.34 -18.48 -8.46
CA VAL A 282 20.07 -19.77 -9.11
C VAL A 282 18.78 -19.74 -9.94
N SER A 283 17.82 -18.91 -9.58
CA SER A 283 16.56 -18.74 -10.31
C SER A 283 16.66 -17.56 -11.29
N GLY A 284 16.45 -17.82 -12.58
CA GLY A 284 16.21 -16.77 -13.58
C GLY A 284 15.07 -15.85 -13.14
N ARG A 285 15.14 -14.57 -13.54
CA ARG A 285 14.23 -13.49 -13.13
C ARG A 285 12.81 -13.73 -13.65
N VAL A 286 12.02 -14.50 -12.91
CA VAL A 286 10.56 -14.39 -12.90
C VAL A 286 10.15 -14.53 -11.46
N LYS A 287 9.47 -13.51 -10.93
CA LYS A 287 8.85 -13.54 -9.60
C LYS A 287 7.36 -13.41 -9.77
N LEU A 288 6.69 -14.55 -9.89
CA LEU A 288 5.27 -14.69 -9.60
C LEU A 288 5.13 -15.62 -8.41
N HIS A 289 5.47 -15.10 -7.22
CA HIS A 289 5.08 -15.60 -5.90
C HIS A 289 5.21 -14.47 -4.88
#